data_AF-Q7V334-F1
#
_entry.id   AF-Q7V334-F1
#
_cell.length_a   1.000
_cell.length_b   1.000
_cell.length_c   1.000
_cell.angle_alpha   90.00
_cell.angle_beta   90.00
_cell.angle_gamma   90.00
#
_symmetry.space_group_name_H-M   'P 1'
#
loop_
_entity.id
_entity.type
_entity.pdbx_description
1 polymer ?
#
loop_
_entity_poly.entity_id
_entity_poly.type
_entity_poly.pdbx_seq_one_letter_code
_entity_poly.pdbx_strand_id
1 'polypeptide(L)'
;MPIKWYGNGDSEDPIYKHFSRIVNFVIHCMVFTAVVSGTWLFKEIKHDLVFFNNFAIAWAVILSSHLLFVFIKKPKDYKKQST
;
A
#
# COMPACT_ATOMS: atom_id res chain seq x y z
N MET A 1 4.19 5.31 -8.08
CA MET A 1 5.29 5.98 -8.83
C MET A 1 6.63 5.49 -8.28
N PRO A 2 7.70 5.41 -9.11
CA PRO A 2 9.02 4.95 -8.65
C PRO A 2 9.77 6.03 -7.88
N ILE A 3 10.31 5.71 -6.70
CA ILE A 3 11.12 6.64 -5.88
C ILE A 3 12.55 6.63 -6.42
N LYS A 4 12.86 7.57 -7.32
CA LYS A 4 14.14 7.62 -8.05
C LYS A 4 15.39 7.77 -7.16
N TRP A 5 15.25 8.13 -5.87
CA TRP A 5 16.40 8.26 -4.97
C TRP A 5 16.91 6.93 -4.40
N TYR A 6 16.16 5.83 -4.56
CA TYR A 6 16.51 4.54 -3.97
C TYR A 6 17.22 3.62 -4.99
N GLY A 7 18.49 3.29 -4.72
CA GLY A 7 19.31 2.41 -5.57
C GLY A 7 19.93 3.10 -6.79
N ASN A 8 20.18 2.34 -7.86
CA ASN A 8 20.80 2.83 -9.10
C ASN A 8 19.85 3.68 -9.98
N GLY A 9 18.61 3.94 -9.52
CA GLY A 9 17.59 4.68 -10.26
C GLY A 9 17.04 3.97 -11.51
N ASP A 10 17.50 2.75 -11.79
CA ASP A 10 17.06 1.94 -12.92
C ASP A 10 15.64 1.44 -12.68
N SER A 11 14.73 1.87 -13.56
CA SER A 11 13.31 1.53 -13.49
C SER A 11 13.02 0.11 -13.97
N GLU A 12 14.00 -0.56 -14.59
CA GLU A 12 13.85 -1.94 -15.08
C GLU A 12 14.19 -2.98 -14.02
N ASP A 13 14.98 -2.62 -13.00
CA ASP A 13 15.47 -3.51 -11.95
C ASP A 13 14.29 -4.18 -11.18
N PRO A 14 14.22 -5.53 -11.13
CA PRO A 14 13.18 -6.25 -10.43
C PRO A 14 13.10 -5.95 -8.91
N ILE A 15 14.23 -5.62 -8.27
CA ILE A 15 14.30 -5.24 -6.85
C ILE A 15 13.66 -3.87 -6.66
N TYR A 16 14.04 -2.91 -7.50
CA TYR A 16 13.48 -1.56 -7.47
C TYR A 16 11.97 -1.57 -7.74
N LYS A 17 11.50 -2.35 -8.72
CA LYS A 17 10.06 -2.56 -8.99
C LYS A 17 9.33 -3.16 -7.79
N HIS A 18 9.95 -4.10 -7.07
CA HIS A 18 9.35 -4.68 -5.87
C HIS A 18 9.24 -3.67 -4.73
N PHE A 19 10.31 -2.92 -4.45
CA PHE A 19 10.30 -1.85 -3.46
C PHE A 19 9.26 -0.76 -3.77
N SER A 20 9.20 -0.29 -5.03
CA SER A 20 8.20 0.69 -5.45
C SER A 20 6.77 0.21 -5.23
N ARG A 21 6.48 -1.09 -5.44
CA ARG A 21 5.18 -1.68 -5.14
C ARG A 21 4.88 -1.74 -3.64
N ILE A 22 5.87 -2.07 -2.82
CA ILE A 22 5.72 -2.04 -1.35
C ILE A 22 5.39 -0.62 -0.90
N VAL A 23 6.14 0.39 -1.33
CA VAL A 23 5.87 1.77 -0.92
C VAL A 23 4.51 2.25 -1.41
N ASN A 24 4.14 1.92 -2.65
CA ASN A 24 2.82 2.22 -3.15
C ASN A 24 1.73 1.61 -2.25
N PHE A 25 1.88 0.34 -1.86
CA PHE A 25 0.96 -0.31 -0.92
C PHE A 25 0.91 0.39 0.44
N VAL A 26 2.06 0.70 1.03
CA VAL A 26 2.15 1.38 2.34
C VAL A 26 1.46 2.74 2.30
N ILE A 27 1.61 3.53 1.23
CA ILE A 27 0.90 4.80 1.06
C ILE A 27 -0.62 4.60 1.06
N HIS A 28 -1.12 3.59 0.34
CA HIS A 28 -2.55 3.30 0.34
C HIS A 28 -3.06 2.86 1.73
N CYS A 29 -2.27 2.09 2.47
CA CYS A 29 -2.59 1.74 3.86
C CYS A 29 -2.61 2.98 4.77
N MET A 30 -1.66 3.90 4.64
CA MET A 30 -1.64 5.14 5.42
C MET A 30 -2.89 5.98 5.16
N VAL A 31 -3.26 6.14 3.89
CA VAL A 31 -4.49 6.87 3.50
C VAL A 31 -5.72 6.17 4.08
N PHE A 32 -5.83 4.85 3.91
CA PHE A 32 -6.96 4.09 4.44
C PHE A 32 -7.10 4.24 5.96
N THR A 33 -5.99 4.08 6.71
CA THR A 33 -5.99 4.24 8.16
C THR A 33 -6.39 5.66 8.57
N ALA A 34 -5.91 6.69 7.86
CA ALA A 34 -6.28 8.08 8.13
C ALA A 34 -7.77 8.36 7.90
N VAL A 35 -8.37 7.78 6.85
CA VAL A 35 -9.81 7.94 6.58
C VAL A 35 -10.62 7.18 7.63
N VAL A 36 -10.29 5.91 7.93
CA VAL A 36 -11.02 5.10 8.91
C VAL A 36 -10.94 5.71 10.31
N SER A 37 -9.76 6.17 10.74
CA SER A 37 -9.59 6.84 12.04
C SER A 37 -10.30 8.19 12.07
N GLY A 38 -10.22 8.97 11.00
CA GLY A 38 -10.94 10.23 10.85
C GLY A 38 -12.45 10.04 10.98
N THR A 39 -13.03 9.04 10.32
CA THR A 39 -14.46 8.78 10.41
C THR A 39 -14.89 8.32 11.80
N TRP A 40 -14.06 7.56 12.51
CA TRP A 40 -14.29 7.25 13.92
C TRP A 40 -14.33 8.52 14.79
N LEU A 41 -13.44 9.48 14.53
CA LEU A 41 -13.45 10.78 15.21
C LEU A 41 -14.70 11.61 14.86
N PHE A 42 -15.16 11.61 13.61
CA PHE A 42 -16.42 12.25 13.22
C PHE A 42 -17.65 11.64 13.89
N LYS A 43 -17.65 10.32 14.09
CA LYS A 43 -18.72 9.60 14.80
C LYS A 43 -18.83 10.07 16.25
N GLU A 44 -17.70 10.34 16.92
CA GLU A 44 -17.68 10.88 18.29
C GLU A 44 -18.29 12.31 18.36
N ILE A 45 -18.16 13.09 17.28
CA ILE A 45 -18.76 14.44 17.13
C ILE A 45 -20.25 14.35 16.73
N LYS A 46 -20.89 13.18 16.90
CA LYS A 46 -22.29 12.87 16.56
C LYS A 46 -22.64 13.00 15.07
N HIS A 47 -21.64 12.93 14.19
CA HIS A 47 -21.87 12.84 12.74
C HIS A 47 -21.83 11.37 12.32
N ASP A 48 -23.01 10.74 12.24
CA ASP A 48 -23.10 9.33 11.83
C ASP A 48 -23.11 9.19 10.31
N LEU A 49 -22.07 8.56 9.76
CA LEU A 49 -21.95 8.23 8.35
C LEU A 49 -22.28 6.75 8.15
N VAL A 50 -23.57 6.43 8.12
CA VAL A 50 -24.10 5.04 8.11
C VAL A 50 -23.54 4.20 6.94
N PHE A 51 -23.25 4.81 5.80
CA PHE A 51 -22.69 4.12 4.62
C PHE A 51 -21.18 3.86 4.68
N PHE A 52 -20.47 4.52 5.60
CA PHE A 52 -19.01 4.50 5.62
C PHE A 52 -18.44 3.12 5.97
N ASN A 53 -19.15 2.34 6.79
CA ASN A 53 -18.69 1.00 7.18
C ASN A 53 -18.57 0.06 5.96
N ASN A 54 -19.55 0.08 5.06
CA ASN A 54 -19.52 -0.74 3.85
C ASN A 54 -18.40 -0.29 2.89
N PHE A 55 -18.18 1.03 2.79
CA PHE A 55 -17.08 1.59 2.02
C PHE A 55 -15.71 1.18 2.57
N ALA A 56 -15.53 1.25 3.89
CA ALA A 56 -14.29 0.83 4.56
C ALA A 56 -14.02 -0.67 4.35
N ILE A 57 -15.05 -1.52 4.44
CA ILE A 57 -14.91 -2.97 4.17
C ILE A 57 -14.49 -3.22 2.71
N ALA A 58 -15.17 -2.58 1.74
CA ALA A 58 -14.82 -2.74 0.33
C ALA A 58 -13.38 -2.30 0.04
N TRP A 59 -12.96 -1.17 0.60
CA TRP A 59 -11.59 -0.67 0.44
C TRP A 59 -10.56 -1.57 1.14
N ALA A 60 -10.89 -2.13 2.31
CA ALA A 60 -10.04 -3.10 3.01
C ALA A 60 -9.79 -4.37 2.16
N VAL A 61 -10.82 -4.87 1.47
CA VAL A 61 -10.69 -6.01 0.54
C VAL A 61 -9.74 -5.66 -0.62
N ILE A 62 -9.86 -4.46 -1.19
CA ILE A 62 -8.97 -3.98 -2.26
C ILE A 62 -7.52 -3.92 -1.75
N LEU A 63 -7.28 -3.38 -0.55
CA LEU A 63 -5.95 -3.35 0.06
C LEU A 63 -5.39 -4.75 0.29
N SER A 64 -6.20 -5.67 0.80
CA SER A 64 -5.79 -7.07 0.99
C SER A 64 -5.38 -7.72 -0.34
N SER A 65 -6.14 -7.47 -1.41
CA SER A 65 -5.79 -7.96 -2.75
C SER A 65 -4.48 -7.35 -3.29
N HIS A 66 -4.24 -6.07 -3.02
CA HIS A 66 -3.01 -5.38 -3.40
C HIS A 66 -1.81 -5.95 -2.63
N LEU A 67 -1.98 -6.28 -1.34
CA LEU A 67 -0.94 -6.93 -0.54
C LEU A 67 -0.53 -8.27 -1.14
N LEU A 68 -1.52 -9.12 -1.49
CA LEU A 68 -1.25 -10.40 -2.16
C LEU A 68 -0.48 -10.21 -3.47
N PHE A 69 -0.86 -9.20 -4.26
CA PHE A 69 -0.14 -8.87 -5.49
C PHE A 69 1.33 -8.50 -5.26
N VAL A 70 1.62 -7.72 -4.22
CA VAL A 70 3.00 -7.37 -3.84
C VAL A 70 3.79 -8.62 -3.45
N PHE A 71 3.20 -9.53 -2.66
CA PHE A 71 3.83 -10.79 -2.24
C PHE A 71 4.12 -11.73 -3.41
N ILE A 72 3.16 -11.93 -4.31
CA ILE A 72 3.31 -12.83 -5.47
C ILE A 72 4.45 -12.38 -6.37
N LYS A 73 4.60 -11.06 -6.54
CA LYS A 73 5.62 -10.50 -7.43
C LYS A 73 6.98 -10.27 -6.76
N LYS A 74 7.21 -10.83 -5.58
CA LYS A 74 8.52 -10.81 -4.92
C LYS A 74 9.57 -11.50 -5.82
N PRO A 75 10.67 -10.82 -6.18
CA PRO A 75 11.72 -11.42 -7.00
C PRO A 75 12.43 -12.55 -6.23
N LYS A 76 12.76 -13.64 -6.93
CA LYS A 76 13.43 -14.83 -6.34
C LYS A 76 14.95 -14.69 -6.27
N ASP A 77 15.54 -13.80 -7.06
CA ASP A 77 16.99 -13.72 -7.24
C ASP A 77 17.62 -12.66 -6.33
N TYR A 78 17.79 -13.00 -5.05
CA TYR A 78 18.57 -12.19 -4.10
C TYR A 78 20.09 -12.42 -4.24
N LYS A 79 20.51 -13.37 -5.10
CA LYS A 79 21.85 -13.99 -5.04
C LYS A 79 22.92 -13.39 -5.95
N LYS A 80 22.61 -12.41 -6.80
CA LYS A 80 23.50 -11.99 -7.91
C LYS A 80 24.12 -10.60 -7.79
N GLN A 81 23.95 -9.92 -6.67
CA GLN A 81 24.34 -8.50 -6.53
C GLN A 81 25.42 -8.25 -5.46
N SER A 82 26.05 -9.32 -4.94
CA SER A 82 27.11 -9.25 -3.93
C SER A 82 28.45 -9.83 -4.40
N THR A 83 28.72 -9.82 -5.71
CA THR A 83 30.03 -10.16 -6.28
C THR A 83 30.51 -9.05 -7.18
#